data_AF-A0A7X8Q3N0-F1
#
_entry.id   AF-A0A7X8Q3N0-F1
#
_cell.length_a   1.000
_cell.length_b   1.000
_cell.length_c   1.000
_cell.angle_alpha   90.00
_cell.angle_beta   90.00
_cell.angle_gamma   90.00
#
_symmetry.space_group_name_H-M   'P 1'
#
loop_
_entity.id
_entity.type
_entity.pdbx_description
1 polymer ?
#
loop_
_entity_poly.entity_id
_entity_poly.type
_entity_poly.pdbx_seq_one_letter_code
_entity_poly.pdbx_strand_id
1 'polypeptide(L)'
;MSITKDTFQGKIISVQPRIRLTRSFDQRFHNYLGYSLRIEGKLGEQKNTFLIGIGKAAQAKHSFQAGDVISGECLPVPDPRLEPVDFYKVSKLKIIRRTGENQTKEPPWEGVPPTLEEYRRRGHRHLAARTYGTRCIPCIWGCHMAVEIIVDHWKPNIRKYRYETFCYGPKSCKLYKPGSIRKVQGRHGMVWIEEDWVDEDETSHRE
;
A
#
# COMPACT_ATOMS: atom_id res chain seq x y z
N MET A 1 -27.84 9.72 11.84
CA MET A 1 -27.15 8.81 12.79
C MET A 1 -25.67 9.12 12.78
N SER A 2 -25.08 9.40 13.95
CA SER A 2 -23.62 9.56 14.06
C SER A 2 -22.95 8.20 13.89
N ILE A 3 -21.99 8.10 12.96
CA ILE A 3 -21.22 6.87 12.80
C ILE A 3 -20.22 6.81 13.97
N THR A 4 -20.33 5.78 14.81
CA THR A 4 -19.43 5.57 15.95
C THR A 4 -18.09 5.05 15.45
N LYS A 5 -16.99 5.70 15.87
CA LYS A 5 -15.62 5.29 15.52
C LYS A 5 -15.00 4.48 16.64
N ASP A 6 -14.23 3.48 16.27
CA ASP A 6 -13.43 2.70 17.21
C ASP A 6 -12.15 3.46 17.56
N THR A 7 -11.75 3.40 18.83
CA THR A 7 -10.49 3.97 19.30
C THR A 7 -9.37 2.97 19.15
N PHE A 8 -8.18 3.44 18.78
CA PHE A 8 -6.98 2.60 18.72
C PHE A 8 -5.78 3.27 19.36
N GLN A 9 -4.86 2.43 19.81
CA GLN A 9 -3.51 2.83 20.23
C GLN A 9 -2.53 1.71 19.92
N GLY A 10 -1.38 2.03 19.34
CA GLY A 10 -0.38 1.01 19.03
C GLY A 10 0.93 1.57 18.49
N LYS A 11 1.88 0.66 18.31
CA LYS A 11 3.18 0.94 17.69
C LYS A 11 3.06 0.72 16.18
N ILE A 12 3.55 1.68 15.41
CA ILE A 12 3.68 1.54 13.96
C ILE A 12 4.80 0.54 13.67
N ILE A 13 4.46 -0.50 12.91
CA ILE A 13 5.40 -1.51 12.39
C ILE A 13 5.91 -1.08 11.02
N SER A 14 5.07 -0.50 10.17
CA SER A 14 5.49 0.04 8.88
C SER A 14 4.56 1.11 8.35
N VAL A 15 5.09 1.95 7.47
CA VAL A 15 4.33 2.98 6.72
C VAL A 15 4.64 2.82 5.24
N GLN A 16 3.63 2.43 4.46
CA GLN A 16 3.73 2.15 3.03
C GLN A 16 2.73 3.01 2.24
N PRO A 17 2.92 3.25 0.94
CA PRO A 17 1.92 3.96 0.15
C PRO A 17 0.63 3.13 0.06
N ARG A 18 -0.52 3.80 0.22
CA ARG A 18 -1.86 3.23 0.01
C ARG A 18 -2.34 3.62 -1.37
N ILE A 19 -2.30 2.66 -2.28
CA ILE A 19 -2.61 2.85 -3.70
C ILE A 19 -3.66 1.82 -4.11
N ARG A 20 -4.63 2.25 -4.92
CA ARG A 20 -5.55 1.37 -5.63
C ARG A 20 -5.20 1.39 -7.11
N LEU A 21 -5.07 0.21 -7.71
CA LEU A 21 -4.80 0.03 -9.13
C LEU A 21 -6.08 -0.43 -9.82
N THR A 22 -6.45 0.26 -10.90
CA THR A 22 -7.51 -0.18 -11.80
C THR A 22 -6.89 -0.63 -13.11
N ARG A 23 -7.32 -1.79 -13.60
CA ARG A 23 -6.84 -2.41 -14.84
C ARG A 23 -8.00 -2.72 -15.76
N SER A 24 -7.77 -2.55 -17.05
CA SER A 24 -8.69 -2.93 -18.12
C SER A 24 -7.84 -3.30 -19.33
N PHE A 25 -7.66 -4.60 -19.59
CA PHE A 25 -6.73 -5.07 -20.62
C PHE A 25 -5.30 -4.54 -20.38
N ASP A 26 -4.72 -3.83 -21.34
CA ASP A 26 -3.42 -3.15 -21.28
C ASP A 26 -3.46 -1.81 -20.52
N GLN A 27 -4.64 -1.26 -20.26
CA GLN A 27 -4.79 0.00 -19.55
C GLN A 27 -4.63 -0.16 -18.04
N ARG A 28 -3.99 0.83 -17.43
CA ARG A 28 -3.73 0.92 -15.98
C ARG A 28 -3.93 2.33 -15.46
N PHE A 29 -4.56 2.43 -14.29
CA PHE A 29 -4.81 3.70 -13.62
C PHE A 29 -4.55 3.57 -12.12
N HIS A 30 -3.77 4.49 -11.57
CA HIS A 30 -3.35 4.48 -10.16
C HIS A 30 -4.02 5.59 -9.37
N ASN A 31 -4.73 5.20 -8.31
CA ASN A 31 -5.29 6.10 -7.32
C ASN A 31 -4.39 6.12 -6.08
N TYR A 32 -3.68 7.23 -5.88
CA TYR A 32 -2.80 7.44 -4.73
C TYR A 32 -3.60 8.01 -3.57
N LEU A 33 -4.12 7.13 -2.70
CA LEU A 33 -5.09 7.48 -1.66
C LEU A 33 -4.44 8.06 -0.41
N GLY A 34 -3.17 7.74 -0.15
CA GLY A 34 -2.51 8.10 1.10
C GLY A 34 -1.46 7.08 1.51
N TYR A 35 -1.41 6.77 2.80
CA TYR A 35 -0.47 5.83 3.39
C TYR A 35 -1.20 4.77 4.20
N SER A 36 -0.63 3.57 4.23
CA SER A 36 -1.06 2.43 5.02
C SER A 36 -0.10 2.25 6.18
N LEU A 37 -0.63 2.33 7.40
CA LEU A 37 0.10 2.12 8.64
C LEU A 37 -0.22 0.73 9.15
N ARG A 38 0.78 -0.16 9.20
CA ARG A 38 0.67 -1.41 9.94
C ARG A 38 0.92 -1.13 11.41
N ILE A 39 -0.05 -1.45 12.26
CA ILE A 39 -0.02 -1.14 13.69
C ILE A 39 -0.12 -2.44 14.46
N GLU A 40 0.79 -2.64 15.40
CA GLU A 40 0.65 -3.62 16.47
C GLU A 40 0.13 -2.88 17.70
N GLY A 41 -1.08 -3.22 18.15
CA GLY A 41 -1.70 -2.47 19.22
C GLY A 41 -3.08 -2.97 19.61
N LYS A 42 -3.87 -2.06 20.15
CA LYS A 42 -5.25 -2.30 20.54
C LYS A 42 -6.21 -1.51 19.66
N LEU A 43 -7.29 -2.16 19.28
CA LEU A 43 -8.50 -1.54 18.73
C LEU A 43 -9.64 -1.86 19.69
N GLY A 44 -10.15 -0.85 20.39
CA GLY A 44 -10.99 -1.05 21.57
C GLY A 44 -10.26 -1.94 22.59
N GLU A 45 -10.86 -3.08 22.93
CA GLU A 45 -10.28 -4.04 23.88
C GLU A 45 -9.39 -5.12 23.23
N GLN A 46 -9.45 -5.27 21.90
CA GLN A 46 -8.77 -6.35 21.18
C GLN A 46 -7.32 -5.97 20.86
N LYS A 47 -6.36 -6.79 21.31
CA LYS A 47 -4.96 -6.71 20.89
C LYS A 47 -4.77 -7.44 19.57
N ASN A 48 -4.34 -6.76 18.53
CA ASN A 48 -4.05 -7.38 17.24
C ASN A 48 -3.07 -6.55 16.41
N THR A 49 -2.61 -7.11 15.29
CA THR A 49 -2.00 -6.35 14.20
C THR A 49 -3.07 -5.99 13.18
N PHE A 50 -3.15 -4.72 12.81
CA PHE A 50 -4.13 -4.21 11.83
C PHE A 50 -3.53 -3.09 10.98
N LEU A 51 -4.19 -2.80 9.85
CA LEU A 51 -3.80 -1.78 8.89
C LEU A 51 -4.75 -0.58 8.94
N ILE A 52 -4.18 0.62 9.06
CA ILE A 52 -4.92 1.88 9.06
C ILE A 52 -4.51 2.75 7.87
N GLY A 53 -5.49 3.19 7.09
CA GLY A 53 -5.29 4.13 5.99
C GLY A 53 -5.40 5.59 6.44
N ILE A 54 -4.33 6.37 6.24
CA ILE A 54 -4.32 7.83 6.45
C ILE A 54 -4.14 8.58 5.11
N GLY A 55 -4.58 9.83 5.05
CA GLY A 55 -4.39 10.69 3.87
C GLY A 55 -3.02 11.38 3.80
N LYS A 56 -2.69 11.96 2.64
CA LYS A 56 -1.45 12.70 2.40
C LYS A 56 -1.19 13.80 3.43
N ALA A 57 -2.21 14.58 3.79
CA ALA A 57 -2.08 15.69 4.74
C ALA A 57 -1.72 15.22 6.16
N ALA A 58 -2.27 14.09 6.61
CA ALA A 58 -1.94 13.52 7.91
C ALA A 58 -0.47 13.06 7.95
N GLN A 59 0.00 12.38 6.90
CA GLN A 59 1.39 11.99 6.80
C GLN A 59 2.34 13.20 6.72
N ALA A 60 2.00 14.23 5.93
CA ALA A 60 2.82 15.43 5.83
C ALA A 60 2.92 16.19 7.16
N LYS A 61 1.83 16.23 7.94
CA LYS A 61 1.79 16.88 9.26
C LYS A 61 2.60 16.13 10.31
N HIS A 62 2.49 14.80 10.32
CA HIS A 62 2.99 13.99 11.43
C HIS A 62 4.29 13.25 11.09
N SER A 63 4.65 13.07 9.83
CA SER A 63 5.83 12.31 9.40
C SER A 63 5.91 10.97 10.13
N PHE A 64 4.83 10.18 10.09
CA PHE A 64 4.81 8.89 10.78
C PHE A 64 5.86 7.96 10.19
N GLN A 65 6.48 7.16 11.06
CA GLN A 65 7.46 6.15 10.69
C GLN A 65 7.35 4.92 11.61
N ALA A 66 7.97 3.82 11.18
CA ALA A 66 8.06 2.60 11.99
C ALA A 66 8.73 2.89 13.34
N GLY A 67 8.13 2.43 14.43
CA GLY A 67 8.58 2.63 15.81
C GLY A 67 7.77 3.66 16.61
N ASP A 68 7.10 4.60 15.93
CA ASP A 68 6.23 5.59 16.59
C ASP A 68 5.07 4.89 17.31
N VAL A 69 4.68 5.40 18.47
CA VAL A 69 3.46 4.99 19.18
C VAL A 69 2.40 6.05 18.97
N ILE A 70 1.26 5.66 18.42
CA ILE A 70 0.19 6.57 18.05
C ILE A 70 -1.15 6.11 18.62
N SER A 71 -2.10 7.05 18.69
CA SER A 71 -3.50 6.77 18.97
C SER A 71 -4.42 7.57 18.06
N GLY A 72 -5.65 7.12 17.93
CA GLY A 72 -6.69 7.86 17.21
C GLY A 72 -8.01 7.12 17.20
N GLU A 73 -8.87 7.53 16.26
CA GLU A 73 -10.16 6.93 16.00
C GLU A 73 -10.25 6.53 14.53
N CYS A 74 -10.88 5.40 14.23
CA CYS A 74 -11.03 4.90 12.86
C CYS A 74 -12.38 4.21 12.63
N LEU A 75 -12.66 3.90 11.36
CA LEU A 75 -13.81 3.11 10.96
C LEU A 75 -13.35 1.91 10.15
N PRO A 76 -14.04 0.76 10.23
CA PRO A 76 -13.75 -0.36 9.34
C PRO A 76 -14.01 0.05 7.89
N VAL A 77 -13.18 -0.47 6.98
CA VAL A 77 -13.46 -0.36 5.55
C VAL A 77 -14.73 -1.17 5.22
N PRO A 78 -15.71 -0.59 4.51
CA PRO A 78 -16.95 -1.30 4.16
C PRO A 78 -16.77 -2.47 3.19
N ASP A 79 -15.90 -2.32 2.18
CA ASP A 79 -15.55 -3.38 1.23
C ASP A 79 -14.04 -3.57 1.21
N PRO A 80 -13.51 -4.62 1.85
CA PRO A 80 -12.07 -4.84 1.92
C PRO A 80 -11.45 -5.00 0.53
N ARG A 81 -12.19 -5.48 -0.48
CA ARG A 81 -11.66 -5.70 -1.84
C ARG A 81 -11.20 -4.41 -2.52
N LEU A 82 -11.70 -3.27 -2.07
CA LEU A 82 -11.39 -1.94 -2.63
C LEU A 82 -10.27 -1.22 -1.87
N GLU A 83 -9.83 -1.72 -0.72
CA GLU A 83 -8.84 -1.04 0.10
C GLU A 83 -7.77 -2.02 0.61
N PRO A 84 -6.49 -1.64 0.58
CA PRO A 84 -5.43 -2.49 1.11
C PRO A 84 -5.26 -2.34 2.64
N VAL A 85 -6.27 -1.80 3.34
CA VAL A 85 -6.24 -1.52 4.78
C VAL A 85 -7.54 -2.00 5.44
N ASP A 86 -7.47 -2.30 6.73
CA ASP A 86 -8.62 -2.78 7.51
C ASP A 86 -9.51 -1.61 7.95
N PHE A 87 -8.90 -0.47 8.30
CA PHE A 87 -9.58 0.71 8.82
C PHE A 87 -9.20 1.99 8.07
N TYR A 88 -10.15 2.93 7.99
CA TYR A 88 -10.02 4.22 7.30
C TYR A 88 -10.70 5.36 8.05
N LYS A 89 -10.86 6.53 7.40
CA LYS A 89 -11.52 7.73 7.95
C LYS A 89 -10.99 8.10 9.33
N VAL A 90 -9.66 8.09 9.45
CA VAL A 90 -8.96 8.26 10.72
C VAL A 90 -9.06 9.70 11.20
N SER A 91 -9.31 9.88 12.49
CA SER A 91 -9.36 11.19 13.15
C SER A 91 -8.69 11.17 14.52
N LYS A 92 -8.53 12.36 15.11
CA LYS A 92 -7.90 12.55 16.44
C LYS A 92 -6.53 11.86 16.58
N LEU A 93 -5.78 11.80 15.48
CA LEU A 93 -4.45 11.24 15.45
C LEU A 93 -3.53 12.02 16.40
N LYS A 94 -2.85 11.28 17.28
CA LYS A 94 -1.86 11.78 18.20
C LYS A 94 -0.64 10.87 18.19
N ILE A 95 0.54 11.47 18.27
CA ILE A 95 1.78 10.76 18.55
C ILE A 95 1.94 10.76 20.07
N ILE A 96 1.92 9.57 20.67
CA ILE A 96 2.14 9.38 22.11
C ILE A 96 3.64 9.35 22.39
N ARG A 97 4.39 8.65 21.54
CA ARG A 97 5.85 8.54 21.64
C ARG A 97 6.46 8.51 20.26
N ARG A 98 7.43 9.39 20.03
CA ARG A 98 8.28 9.34 18.85
C ARG A 98 9.34 8.25 19.01
N THR A 99 9.60 7.54 17.93
CA THR A 99 10.87 6.84 17.78
C THR A 99 11.95 7.83 17.35
N GLY A 100 13.21 7.52 17.65
CA GLY A 100 14.35 8.28 17.14
C GLY A 100 14.49 8.14 15.62
N GLU A 101 15.51 8.77 15.04
CA GLU A 101 15.87 8.57 13.64
C GLU A 101 16.17 7.09 13.39
N ASN A 102 15.40 6.47 12.49
CA ASN A 102 15.49 5.05 12.20
C ASN A 102 15.63 4.80 10.68
N GLN A 103 16.32 5.70 9.99
CA GLN A 103 16.57 5.57 8.56
C GLN A 103 17.66 4.52 8.31
N THR A 104 17.28 3.40 7.70
CA THR A 104 18.25 2.36 7.34
C THR A 104 18.94 2.69 6.02
N LYS A 105 20.24 2.37 5.93
CA LYS A 105 21.03 2.53 4.70
C LYS A 105 20.87 1.36 3.73
N GLU A 106 20.40 0.22 4.23
CA GLU A 106 20.22 -1.02 3.47
C GLU A 106 18.77 -1.49 3.49
N PRO A 107 18.32 -2.27 2.50
CA PRO A 107 16.98 -2.84 2.49
C PRO A 107 16.78 -3.86 3.62
N PRO A 108 15.60 -3.91 4.27
CA PRO A 108 14.44 -3.05 4.01
C PRO A 108 14.69 -1.60 4.47
N TRP A 109 14.33 -0.65 3.60
CA TRP A 109 14.49 0.77 3.91
C TRP A 109 13.37 1.22 4.86
N GLU A 110 13.74 1.55 6.09
CA GLU A 110 12.84 2.06 7.12
C GLU A 110 13.06 3.57 7.30
N GLY A 111 12.09 4.25 7.90
CA GLY A 111 12.10 5.68 8.14
C GLY A 111 10.78 6.35 7.73
N VAL A 112 10.83 7.66 7.52
CA VAL A 112 9.69 8.41 7.00
C VAL A 112 9.54 8.13 5.50
N PRO A 113 8.40 7.61 5.02
CA PRO A 113 8.18 7.40 3.59
C PRO A 113 8.18 8.73 2.83
N PRO A 114 8.64 8.75 1.56
CA PRO A 114 8.57 9.95 0.72
C PRO A 114 7.12 10.30 0.35
N THR A 115 6.94 11.40 -0.38
CA THR A 115 5.64 11.85 -0.87
C THR A 115 5.00 10.88 -1.87
N LEU A 116 3.68 10.93 -2.04
CA LEU A 116 2.96 10.16 -3.06
C LEU A 116 3.38 10.53 -4.48
N GLU A 117 3.78 11.79 -4.69
CA GLU A 117 4.35 12.26 -5.95
C GLU A 117 5.68 11.57 -6.26
N GLU A 118 6.52 11.33 -5.26
CA GLU A 118 7.77 10.59 -5.45
C GLU A 118 7.50 9.11 -5.77
N TYR A 119 6.54 8.46 -5.09
CA TYR A 119 6.12 7.11 -5.47
C TYR A 119 5.63 7.07 -6.93
N ARG A 120 4.78 8.03 -7.34
CA ARG A 120 4.31 8.13 -8.72
C ARG A 120 5.44 8.35 -9.70
N ARG A 121 6.35 9.28 -9.39
CA ARG A 121 7.49 9.62 -10.24
C ARG A 121 8.36 8.40 -10.49
N ARG A 122 8.67 7.62 -9.45
CA ARG A 122 9.47 6.40 -9.57
C ARG A 122 8.78 5.30 -10.39
N GLY A 123 7.45 5.27 -10.46
CA GLY A 123 6.70 4.13 -11.01
C GLY A 123 6.80 2.89 -10.11
N HIS A 124 6.34 1.72 -10.56
CA HIS A 124 6.41 0.49 -9.76
C HIS A 124 7.04 -0.69 -10.52
N ARG A 125 7.49 -1.71 -9.77
CA ARG A 125 7.80 -3.04 -10.31
C ARG A 125 7.02 -4.08 -9.55
N HIS A 126 6.56 -5.12 -10.22
CA HIS A 126 5.90 -6.24 -9.57
C HIS A 126 6.88 -6.92 -8.61
N LEU A 127 6.46 -7.08 -7.36
CA LEU A 127 7.20 -7.75 -6.31
C LEU A 127 6.55 -9.09 -6.01
N ALA A 128 7.34 -10.15 -5.84
CA ALA A 128 6.83 -11.45 -5.40
C ALA A 128 6.13 -11.34 -4.03
N ALA A 129 4.91 -11.87 -3.93
CA ALA A 129 4.10 -11.83 -2.70
C ALA A 129 4.82 -12.45 -1.50
N ARG A 130 5.56 -13.55 -1.71
CA ARG A 130 6.38 -14.18 -0.66
C ARG A 130 7.46 -13.23 -0.15
N THR A 131 8.16 -12.56 -1.05
CA THR A 131 9.20 -11.57 -0.69
C THR A 131 8.59 -10.40 0.05
N TYR A 132 7.44 -9.90 -0.41
CA TYR A 132 6.71 -8.86 0.31
C TYR A 132 6.41 -9.28 1.76
N GLY A 133 5.74 -10.43 1.93
CA GLY A 133 5.29 -10.90 3.24
C GLY A 133 6.42 -11.30 4.21
N THR A 134 7.61 -11.63 3.71
CA THR A 134 8.73 -12.08 4.55
C THR A 134 9.82 -11.04 4.75
N ARG A 135 9.96 -10.06 3.84
CA ARG A 135 11.10 -9.12 3.81
C ARG A 135 10.71 -7.66 3.65
N CYS A 136 9.65 -7.35 2.89
CA CYS A 136 9.35 -5.96 2.52
C CYS A 136 8.22 -5.30 3.33
N ILE A 137 7.55 -6.01 4.25
CA ILE A 137 6.58 -5.41 5.18
C ILE A 137 7.11 -4.14 5.88
N PRO A 138 8.33 -4.11 6.45
CA PRO A 138 8.85 -2.91 7.11
C PRO A 138 9.33 -1.82 6.14
N CYS A 139 9.57 -2.18 4.87
CA CYS A 139 10.16 -1.29 3.89
C CYS A 139 9.18 -0.19 3.44
N ILE A 140 9.59 1.07 3.45
CA ILE A 140 8.80 2.21 2.95
C ILE A 140 8.45 2.06 1.47
N TRP A 141 9.31 1.37 0.71
CA TRP A 141 9.12 1.17 -0.72
C TRP A 141 8.24 -0.03 -1.10
N GLY A 142 7.89 -0.88 -0.13
CA GLY A 142 6.95 -1.98 -0.36
C GLY A 142 5.53 -1.43 -0.48
N CYS A 143 4.71 -2.04 -1.33
CA CYS A 143 3.31 -1.68 -1.45
C CYS A 143 2.44 -2.92 -1.64
N HIS A 144 1.39 -3.03 -0.84
CA HIS A 144 0.29 -3.99 -1.05
C HIS A 144 -0.89 -3.21 -1.61
N MET A 145 -1.27 -3.51 -2.85
CA MET A 145 -2.30 -2.75 -3.56
C MET A 145 -3.56 -3.57 -3.72
N ALA A 146 -4.71 -2.92 -3.52
CA ALA A 146 -5.98 -3.42 -4.02
C ALA A 146 -6.04 -3.21 -5.54
N VAL A 147 -6.22 -4.29 -6.28
CA VAL A 147 -6.31 -4.28 -7.74
C VAL A 147 -7.72 -4.61 -8.17
N GLU A 148 -8.28 -3.71 -8.96
CA GLU A 148 -9.60 -3.81 -9.56
C GLU A 148 -9.45 -4.03 -11.06
N ILE A 149 -9.99 -5.13 -11.56
CA ILE A 149 -9.93 -5.51 -12.97
C ILE A 149 -11.32 -5.33 -13.56
N ILE A 150 -11.45 -4.39 -14.49
CA ILE A 150 -12.63 -4.26 -15.35
C ILE A 150 -12.51 -5.32 -16.44
N VAL A 151 -13.40 -6.32 -16.40
CA VAL A 151 -13.33 -7.48 -17.31
C VAL A 151 -13.84 -7.09 -18.71
N ASP A 152 -14.84 -6.22 -18.77
CA ASP A 152 -15.44 -5.75 -20.02
C ASP A 152 -15.58 -4.23 -19.96
N HIS A 153 -14.85 -3.53 -20.83
CA HIS A 153 -14.88 -2.07 -20.90
C HIS A 153 -16.28 -1.54 -21.24
N TRP A 154 -17.08 -2.31 -21.97
CA TRP A 154 -18.47 -1.95 -22.32
C TRP A 154 -19.46 -2.24 -21.20
N LYS A 155 -19.05 -3.01 -20.18
CA LYS A 155 -19.82 -3.31 -18.98
C LYS A 155 -18.94 -3.10 -17.73
N PRO A 156 -18.58 -1.84 -17.42
CA PRO A 156 -17.54 -1.53 -16.42
C PRO A 156 -17.91 -1.94 -14.98
N ASN A 157 -19.16 -2.36 -14.74
CA ASN A 157 -19.61 -2.89 -13.46
C ASN A 157 -19.21 -4.36 -13.24
N ILE A 158 -18.78 -5.07 -14.28
CA ILE A 158 -18.26 -6.45 -14.16
C ILE A 158 -16.79 -6.38 -13.77
N ARG A 159 -16.53 -6.56 -12.48
CA ARG A 159 -15.21 -6.38 -11.90
C ARG A 159 -14.70 -7.63 -11.20
N LYS A 160 -13.40 -7.83 -11.25
CA LYS A 160 -12.67 -8.78 -10.42
C LYS A 160 -11.71 -8.04 -9.51
N TYR A 161 -11.46 -8.63 -8.35
CA TYR A 161 -10.63 -8.03 -7.32
C TYR A 161 -9.54 -9.01 -6.92
N ARG A 162 -8.35 -8.48 -6.71
CA ARG A 162 -7.24 -9.20 -6.08
C ARG A 162 -6.31 -8.22 -5.40
N TYR A 163 -5.37 -8.74 -4.63
CA TYR A 163 -4.25 -7.96 -4.16
C TYR A 163 -2.99 -8.34 -4.92
N GLU A 164 -2.17 -7.33 -5.18
CA GLU A 164 -0.84 -7.49 -5.77
C GLU A 164 0.18 -6.71 -4.94
N THR A 165 1.43 -7.12 -5.03
CA THR A 165 2.53 -6.52 -4.27
C THR A 165 3.53 -5.87 -5.20
N PHE A 166 4.01 -4.70 -4.84
CA PHE A 166 4.88 -3.90 -5.71
C PHE A 166 6.06 -3.29 -4.95
N CYS A 167 7.11 -2.94 -5.69
CA CYS A 167 8.32 -2.31 -5.19
C CYS A 167 8.56 -0.96 -5.86
N TYR A 168 8.61 0.09 -5.04
CA TYR A 168 8.98 1.46 -5.45
C TYR A 168 10.46 1.76 -5.18
N GLY A 169 11.22 0.78 -4.68
CA GLY A 169 12.60 0.98 -4.25
C GLY A 169 13.59 1.08 -5.41
N PRO A 170 14.87 1.34 -5.10
CA PRO A 170 15.98 1.31 -6.06
C PRO A 170 16.04 0.03 -6.90
N LYS A 171 16.55 0.12 -8.14
CA LYS A 171 16.73 -1.07 -8.99
C LYS A 171 17.72 -2.07 -8.40
N SER A 172 18.74 -1.56 -7.71
CA SER A 172 19.81 -2.31 -7.01
C SER A 172 19.38 -3.04 -5.73
N CYS A 173 18.09 -3.02 -5.35
CA CYS A 173 17.61 -3.67 -4.13
C CYS A 173 17.91 -5.19 -4.11
N LYS A 174 18.81 -5.62 -3.22
CA LYS A 174 19.18 -7.04 -3.05
C LYS A 174 18.04 -7.93 -2.57
N LEU A 175 17.00 -7.35 -1.95
CA LEU A 175 15.82 -8.10 -1.50
C LEU A 175 14.76 -8.26 -2.59
N TYR A 176 14.83 -7.49 -3.68
CA TYR A 176 13.81 -7.54 -4.73
C TYR A 176 13.82 -8.91 -5.43
N LYS A 177 12.61 -9.46 -5.62
CA LYS A 177 12.35 -10.60 -6.48
C LYS A 177 11.11 -10.29 -7.33
N PRO A 178 11.17 -10.48 -8.65
CA PRO A 178 10.03 -10.20 -9.53
C PRO A 178 8.84 -11.07 -9.16
N GLY A 179 7.64 -10.49 -9.29
CA GLY A 179 6.39 -11.23 -9.13
C GLY A 179 6.14 -12.20 -10.29
N SER A 180 5.07 -12.99 -10.18
CA SER A 180 4.63 -13.82 -11.31
C SER A 180 4.13 -12.95 -12.46
N ILE A 181 4.26 -13.45 -13.69
CA ILE A 181 3.70 -12.84 -14.91
C ILE A 181 2.23 -12.43 -14.67
N ARG A 182 1.91 -11.17 -15.00
CA ARG A 182 0.58 -10.62 -14.69
C ARG A 182 -0.40 -11.02 -15.76
N LYS A 183 -1.52 -11.57 -15.31
CA LYS A 183 -2.66 -11.93 -16.17
C LYS A 183 -3.81 -10.98 -15.87
N VAL A 184 -4.30 -10.29 -16.89
CA VAL A 184 -5.47 -9.43 -16.82
C VAL A 184 -6.60 -10.09 -17.59
N GLN A 185 -7.67 -10.44 -16.88
CA GLN A 185 -8.81 -11.07 -17.52
C GLN A 185 -9.66 -10.06 -18.27
N GLY A 186 -9.91 -10.35 -19.54
CA GLY A 186 -10.81 -9.63 -20.41
C GLY A 186 -12.11 -10.39 -20.70
N ARG A 187 -12.90 -9.80 -21.61
CA ARG A 187 -14.20 -10.33 -22.05
C ARG A 187 -14.07 -11.72 -22.65
N HIS A 188 -15.10 -12.56 -22.50
CA HIS A 188 -15.21 -13.90 -23.10
C HIS A 188 -14.03 -14.84 -22.80
N GLY A 189 -13.43 -14.70 -21.62
CA GLY A 189 -12.31 -15.55 -21.20
C GLY A 189 -10.94 -15.16 -21.79
N MET A 190 -10.87 -14.05 -22.53
CA MET A 190 -9.58 -13.50 -22.98
C MET A 190 -8.69 -13.19 -21.79
N VAL A 191 -7.39 -13.44 -21.94
CA VAL A 191 -6.38 -13.11 -20.93
C VAL A 191 -5.28 -12.32 -21.62
N TRP A 192 -5.07 -11.09 -21.17
CA TRP A 192 -3.89 -10.34 -21.53
C TRP A 192 -2.76 -10.68 -20.58
N ILE A 193 -1.58 -10.91 -21.13
CA ILE A 193 -0.37 -11.19 -20.38
C ILE A 193 0.46 -9.91 -20.39
N GLU A 194 0.71 -9.34 -19.21
CA GLU A 194 1.65 -8.23 -19.08
C GLU A 194 3.05 -8.81 -19.09
N GLU A 195 3.82 -8.43 -20.10
CA GLU A 195 5.21 -8.82 -20.26
C GLU A 195 6.11 -8.03 -19.30
N ASP A 196 7.33 -8.55 -19.08
CA ASP A 196 8.27 -7.99 -18.11
C ASP A 196 8.83 -6.62 -18.52
N TRP A 197 8.86 -6.30 -19.83
CA TRP A 197 9.29 -4.99 -20.34
C TRP A 197 8.47 -3.84 -19.77
N VAL A 198 7.25 -4.11 -19.33
CA VAL A 198 6.36 -3.11 -18.72
C VAL A 198 6.94 -2.60 -17.39
N ASP A 199 7.56 -3.47 -16.59
CA ASP A 199 8.27 -3.05 -15.37
C ASP A 199 9.59 -2.34 -15.71
N GLU A 200 10.26 -2.73 -16.79
CA GLU A 200 11.48 -2.07 -17.26
C GLU A 200 11.20 -0.65 -17.75
N ASP A 201 10.14 -0.46 -18.54
CA ASP A 201 9.69 0.84 -19.05
C ASP A 201 9.23 1.76 -17.91
N GLU A 202 8.35 1.27 -17.02
CA GLU A 202 7.87 2.03 -15.87
C GLU A 202 9.00 2.50 -14.94
N THR A 203 10.13 1.78 -14.96
CA THR A 203 11.26 2.09 -14.09
C THR A 203 12.49 2.55 -14.84
N SER A 204 12.43 2.73 -16.15
CA SER A 204 13.56 3.07 -17.02
C SER A 204 14.40 4.23 -16.47
N HIS A 205 13.73 5.26 -15.97
CA HIS A 205 14.29 6.47 -15.41
C HIS A 205 14.87 6.33 -13.98
N ARG A 206 14.72 5.16 -13.33
CA ARG A 206 15.33 4.89 -12.02
C ARG A 206 16.78 4.45 -12.17
N GLU A 207 17.60 4.96 -11.27
CA GLU A 207 18.93 4.44 -10.93
C GLU A 207 18.85 3.14 -10.10
#